data_AF-A0A3N1Y7Z2-F1
#
_entry.id   AF-A0A3N1Y7Z2-F1
#
_cell.length_a   1.000
_cell.length_b   1.000
_cell.length_c   1.000
_cell.angle_alpha   90.00
_cell.angle_beta   90.00
_cell.angle_gamma   90.00
#
_symmetry.space_group_name_H-M   'P 1'
#
loop_
_entity.id
_entity.type
_entity.pdbx_description
1 polymer ?
#
loop_
_entity_poly.entity_id
_entity_poly.type
_entity_poly.pdbx_seq_one_letter_code
_entity_poly.pdbx_strand_id
1 'polypeptide(L)'
;MAGRARRMEPVARVMHEREREAARRLGEAQARLRARLAERERLEGYRAEYARSLQGAAAVSGARLRDYRVFLERINRALGELERAVEQARAEVEACRRHWLEAQRRSRSVGLAVERLQGLERREEARREQRESDGHAARRLRRG
;
A
#
# COMPACT_ATOMS: atom_id res chain seq x y z
N MET A 1 32.12 13.20 -18.29
CA MET A 1 30.84 13.69 -17.71
C MET A 1 29.87 12.52 -17.65
N ALA A 2 29.30 12.21 -16.48
CA ALA A 2 28.33 11.11 -16.38
C ALA A 2 27.14 11.32 -17.34
N GLY A 3 26.58 10.25 -17.90
CA GLY A 3 25.36 10.31 -18.73
C GLY A 3 24.19 10.95 -17.98
N ARG A 4 23.26 11.56 -18.72
CA ARG A 4 21.99 12.09 -18.18
C ARG A 4 21.20 10.99 -17.48
N ALA A 5 21.22 9.76 -18.00
CA ALA A 5 20.54 8.63 -17.34
C ALA A 5 21.12 8.30 -15.97
N ARG A 6 22.45 8.23 -15.86
CA ARG A 6 23.17 7.93 -14.62
C ARG A 6 22.92 8.95 -13.50
N ARG A 7 22.61 10.20 -13.87
CA ARG A 7 22.22 11.24 -12.90
C ARG A 7 20.79 11.10 -12.40
N MET A 8 19.91 10.44 -13.16
CA MET A 8 18.51 10.22 -12.77
C MET A 8 18.28 8.91 -12.01
N GLU A 9 19.22 7.96 -12.06
CA GLU A 9 19.16 6.70 -11.30
C GLU A 9 18.93 6.90 -9.79
N PRO A 10 19.63 7.80 -9.07
CA PRO A 10 19.35 8.04 -7.65
C PRO A 10 17.94 8.56 -7.40
N VAL A 11 17.42 9.40 -8.31
CA VAL A 11 16.05 9.94 -8.21
C VAL A 11 15.03 8.83 -8.39
N ALA A 12 15.22 7.95 -9.38
CA ALA A 12 14.36 6.79 -9.59
C ALA A 12 14.36 5.86 -8.39
N ARG A 13 15.52 5.60 -7.79
CA ARG A 13 15.65 4.79 -6.58
C ARG A 13 14.85 5.38 -5.41
N VAL A 14 14.99 6.68 -5.15
CA VAL A 14 14.23 7.37 -4.08
C VAL A 14 12.72 7.32 -4.34
N MET A 15 12.27 7.45 -5.59
CA MET A 15 10.84 7.34 -5.90
C MET A 15 10.30 5.93 -5.67
N HIS A 16 11.08 4.90 -6.01
CA HIS A 16 10.73 3.50 -5.75
C HIS A 16 10.67 3.18 -4.25
N GLU A 17 11.63 3.68 -3.47
CA GLU A 17 11.63 3.55 -2.01
C GLU A 17 10.39 4.22 -1.39
N ARG A 18 10.01 5.40 -1.88
CA ARG A 18 8.79 6.10 -1.44
C ARG A 18 7.52 5.34 -1.79
N GLU A 19 7.44 4.72 -2.97
CA GLU A 19 6.33 3.85 -3.36
C GLU A 19 6.21 2.64 -2.42
N ARG A 20 7.34 1.97 -2.12
CA ARG A 20 7.38 0.83 -1.21
C ARG A 20 6.93 1.20 0.20
N GLU A 21 7.40 2.34 0.71
CA GLU A 21 7.01 2.83 2.02
C GLU A 21 5.51 3.17 2.07
N ALA A 22 4.98 3.82 1.03
CA ALA A 22 3.54 4.09 0.94
C ALA A 22 2.70 2.79 0.88
N ALA A 23 3.18 1.76 0.18
CA ALA A 23 2.56 0.45 0.13
C ALA A 23 2.55 -0.24 1.50
N ARG A 24 3.68 -0.18 2.22
CA ARG A 24 3.80 -0.71 3.60
C ARG A 24 2.79 -0.07 4.53
N ARG A 25 2.69 1.27 4.52
CA ARG A 25 1.72 2.03 5.32
C ARG A 25 0.27 1.69 4.98
N LEU A 26 -0.04 1.51 3.70
CA LEU A 26 -1.37 1.04 3.28
C LEU A 26 -1.68 -0.36 3.85
N GLY A 27 -0.72 -1.29 3.78
CA GLY A 27 -0.86 -2.62 4.35
C GLY A 27 -1.12 -2.61 5.86
N GLU A 28 -0.41 -1.76 6.60
CA GLU A 28 -0.62 -1.56 8.04
C GLU A 28 -2.01 -0.99 8.35
N ALA A 29 -2.45 0.03 7.60
CA ALA A 29 -3.79 0.61 7.76
C ALA A 29 -4.90 -0.43 7.49
N GLN A 30 -4.74 -1.25 6.45
CA GLN A 30 -5.67 -2.35 6.16
C GLN A 30 -5.68 -3.41 7.26
N ALA A 31 -4.52 -3.74 7.84
CA ALA A 31 -4.43 -4.67 8.96
C ALA A 31 -5.15 -4.12 10.19
N ARG A 32 -4.98 -2.82 10.50
CA ARG A 32 -5.73 -2.14 11.57
C ARG A 32 -7.23 -2.22 11.34
N LEU A 33 -7.71 -1.90 10.14
CA LEU A 33 -9.13 -1.98 9.79
C LEU A 33 -9.68 -3.41 9.99
N ARG A 34 -8.98 -4.43 9.48
CA ARG A 34 -9.38 -5.84 9.65
C ARG A 34 -9.47 -6.23 11.13
N ALA A 35 -8.52 -5.81 11.96
CA ALA A 35 -8.55 -6.09 13.39
C ALA A 35 -9.78 -5.47 14.07
N ARG A 36 -10.15 -4.23 13.71
CA ARG A 36 -11.36 -3.57 14.26
C ARG A 36 -12.65 -4.23 13.81
N LEU A 37 -12.73 -4.66 12.56
CA LEU A 37 -13.88 -5.40 12.04
C LEU A 37 -14.04 -6.77 12.73
N ALA A 38 -12.94 -7.49 12.93
CA ALA A 38 -12.95 -8.77 13.65
C ALA A 38 -13.37 -8.62 15.11
N GLU A 39 -12.94 -7.55 15.80
CA GLU A 39 -13.38 -7.27 17.17
C GLU A 39 -14.88 -7.00 17.23
N ARG A 40 -15.40 -6.20 16.28
CA ARG A 40 -16.82 -5.90 16.15
C ARG A 40 -17.64 -7.18 15.94
N GLU A 41 -17.21 -8.03 15.00
CA GLU A 41 -17.87 -9.32 14.73
C GLU A 41 -17.86 -10.22 15.96
N ARG A 42 -16.76 -10.27 16.72
CA ARG A 42 -16.67 -11.03 17.97
C ARG A 42 -17.69 -10.54 19.00
N LEU A 43 -17.83 -9.23 19.21
CA LEU A 43 -18.82 -8.69 20.15
C LEU A 43 -20.26 -8.94 19.69
N GLU A 44 -20.53 -8.86 18.39
CA GLU A 44 -21.84 -9.23 17.82
C GLU A 44 -22.15 -10.72 18.03
N GLY A 45 -21.16 -11.59 17.85
CA GLY A 45 -21.23 -13.03 18.13
C GLY A 45 -21.56 -13.32 19.59
N TYR A 46 -20.81 -12.72 20.53
CA TYR A 46 -21.06 -12.86 21.96
C TYR A 46 -22.48 -12.42 22.35
N ARG A 47 -22.96 -11.30 21.79
CA ARG A 47 -24.33 -10.84 22.02
C ARG A 47 -25.37 -11.87 21.56
N ALA A 48 -25.18 -12.45 20.38
CA ALA A 48 -26.09 -13.43 19.81
C ALA A 48 -26.06 -14.77 20.58
N GLU A 49 -24.89 -15.25 20.97
CA GLU A 49 -24.72 -16.46 21.79
C GLU A 49 -25.41 -16.32 23.15
N TYR A 50 -25.22 -15.19 23.82
CA TYR A 50 -25.82 -14.96 25.13
C TYR A 50 -27.35 -14.84 25.04
N ALA A 51 -27.88 -14.19 24.00
CA ALA A 51 -29.32 -14.11 23.75
C ALA A 51 -29.94 -15.51 23.56
N ARG A 52 -29.28 -16.41 22.82
CA ARG A 52 -29.71 -17.81 22.66
C ARG A 52 -29.69 -18.59 23.99
N SER A 53 -28.64 -18.40 24.80
CA SER A 53 -28.55 -19.02 26.13
C SER A 53 -29.71 -18.61 27.04
N LEU A 54 -30.16 -17.35 26.95
CA LEU A 54 -31.29 -16.86 27.74
C LEU A 54 -32.62 -17.51 27.33
N GLN A 55 -32.83 -17.73 26.03
CA GLN A 55 -34.06 -18.35 25.49
C GLN A 55 -34.19 -19.84 25.84
N GLY A 56 -33.07 -20.56 25.95
CA GLY A 56 -33.05 -21.99 26.30
C GLY A 56 -33.29 -22.30 27.78
N ALA A 57 -33.30 -21.30 28.66
CA ALA A 57 -33.54 -21.49 30.09
C ALA A 57 -35.04 -21.42 30.40
N ALA A 58 -35.66 -22.56 30.72
CA ALA A 58 -37.09 -22.71 31.01
C ALA A 58 -37.62 -21.80 32.15
N ALA A 59 -36.73 -21.26 33.00
CA ALA A 59 -37.04 -20.19 33.95
C ALA A 59 -35.84 -19.23 34.05
N VAL A 60 -35.94 -18.06 33.42
CA VAL A 60 -34.95 -16.99 33.58
C VAL A 60 -35.24 -16.25 34.88
N SER A 61 -34.31 -16.28 35.84
CA SER A 61 -34.47 -15.51 37.08
C SER A 61 -34.44 -14.00 36.81
N GLY A 62 -35.18 -13.23 37.61
CA GLY A 62 -35.16 -11.76 37.52
C GLY A 62 -33.78 -11.14 37.72
N ALA A 63 -32.88 -11.82 38.44
CA ALA A 63 -31.48 -11.41 38.58
C ALA A 63 -30.72 -11.57 37.25
N ARG A 64 -30.85 -12.72 36.58
CA ARG A 64 -30.23 -12.97 35.27
C ARG A 64 -30.71 -12.00 34.19
N LEU A 65 -31.97 -11.59 34.23
CA LEU A 65 -32.50 -10.55 33.33
C LEU A 65 -31.86 -9.17 33.58
N ARG A 66 -31.60 -8.81 34.83
CA ARG A 66 -30.93 -7.54 35.17
C ARG A 66 -29.47 -7.56 34.71
N ASP A 67 -28.75 -8.64 34.99
CA ASP A 67 -27.35 -8.80 34.56
C ASP A 67 -27.23 -8.75 33.04
N TYR A 68 -28.18 -9.36 32.32
CA TYR A 68 -28.24 -9.29 30.86
C TYR A 68 -28.41 -7.87 30.33
N ARG A 69 -29.28 -7.05 30.94
CA ARG A 69 -29.46 -5.64 30.53
C ARG A 69 -28.19 -4.83 30.70
N VAL A 70 -27.53 -4.95 31.85
CA VAL A 70 -26.26 -4.25 32.12
C VAL A 70 -25.17 -4.70 31.14
N PHE A 71 -25.10 -6.00 30.84
CA PHE A 71 -24.15 -6.53 29.87
C PHE A 71 -24.42 -6.02 28.44
N LEU A 72 -25.68 -6.00 28.01
CA LEU A 72 -26.08 -5.46 26.72
C LEU A 72 -25.73 -3.97 26.58
N GLU A 73 -25.95 -3.18 27.62
CA GLU A 73 -25.59 -1.77 27.63
C GLU A 73 -24.07 -1.58 27.42
N ARG A 74 -23.25 -2.41 28.06
CA ARG A 74 -21.79 -2.41 27.87
C ARG A 74 -21.40 -2.79 26.44
N ILE A 75 -21.99 -3.85 25.88
CA ILE A 75 -21.73 -4.26 24.50
C ILE A 75 -22.15 -3.16 23.52
N ASN A 76 -23.33 -2.57 23.69
CA ASN A 76 -23.83 -1.54 22.78
C ASN A 76 -22.93 -0.28 22.83
N ARG A 77 -22.45 0.09 24.01
CA ARG A 77 -21.47 1.18 24.14
C ARG A 77 -20.17 0.84 23.43
N ALA A 78 -19.61 -0.35 23.67
CA ALA A 78 -18.39 -0.81 23.02
C ALA A 78 -18.53 -0.90 21.49
N LEU A 79 -19.67 -1.36 20.98
CA LEU A 79 -19.97 -1.40 19.54
C LEU A 79 -20.02 0.01 18.94
N GLY A 80 -20.62 0.99 19.63
CA GLY A 80 -20.62 2.38 19.18
C GLY A 80 -19.21 2.99 19.14
N GLU A 81 -18.35 2.66 20.10
CA GLU A 81 -16.93 3.07 20.10
C GLU A 81 -16.15 2.38 18.97
N LEU A 82 -16.38 1.09 18.73
CA LEU A 82 -15.76 0.34 17.64
C LEU A 82 -16.21 0.82 16.26
N GLU A 83 -17.48 1.18 16.09
CA GLU A 83 -17.99 1.73 14.83
C GLU A 83 -17.25 3.01 14.45
N ARG A 84 -17.09 3.94 15.40
CA ARG A 84 -16.27 5.15 15.19
C ARG A 84 -14.82 4.81 14.84
N ALA A 85 -14.23 3.83 15.51
CA ALA A 85 -12.86 3.40 15.23
C ALA A 85 -12.73 2.72 13.85
N VAL A 86 -13.75 1.97 13.41
CA VAL A 86 -13.82 1.37 12.06
C VAL A 86 -13.89 2.46 11.00
N GLU A 87 -14.75 3.47 11.19
CA GLU A 87 -14.84 4.60 10.24
C GLU A 87 -13.54 5.39 10.14
N GLN A 88 -12.88 5.64 11.27
CA GLN A 88 -11.54 6.27 11.28
C GLN A 88 -10.51 5.40 10.53
N ALA A 89 -10.50 4.09 10.77
CA ALA A 89 -9.60 3.17 10.08
C ALA A 89 -9.89 3.09 8.57
N ARG A 90 -11.16 3.15 8.15
CA ARG A 90 -11.56 3.23 6.73
C ARG A 90 -11.03 4.50 6.08
N ALA A 91 -11.21 5.64 6.73
CA ALA A 91 -10.69 6.92 6.25
C ALA A 91 -9.16 6.91 6.14
N GLU A 92 -8.47 6.29 7.10
CA GLU A 92 -7.02 6.10 7.07
C GLU A 92 -6.57 5.23 5.89
N VAL A 93 -7.24 4.09 5.66
CA VAL A 93 -6.96 3.21 4.51
C VAL A 93 -7.09 3.97 3.20
N GLU A 94 -8.16 4.75 3.03
CA GLU A 94 -8.37 5.53 1.81
C GLU A 94 -7.33 6.65 1.64
N ALA A 95 -6.93 7.30 2.74
CA ALA A 95 -5.83 8.27 2.70
C ALA A 95 -4.50 7.63 2.29
N CYS A 96 -4.13 6.50 2.89
CA CYS A 96 -2.93 5.75 2.53
C CYS A 96 -2.99 5.24 1.08
N ARG A 97 -4.17 4.81 0.62
CA ARG A 97 -4.38 4.33 -0.75
C ARG A 97 -4.15 5.43 -1.77
N ARG A 98 -4.71 6.62 -1.54
CA ARG A 98 -4.47 7.79 -2.41
C ARG A 98 -2.98 8.13 -2.48
N HIS A 99 -2.30 8.12 -1.33
CA HIS A 99 -0.87 8.41 -1.27
C HIS A 99 -0.03 7.37 -2.01
N TRP A 100 -0.34 6.08 -1.83
CA TRP A 100 0.33 5.00 -2.55
C TRP A 100 0.14 5.11 -4.06
N LEU A 101 -1.08 5.36 -4.53
CA LEU A 101 -1.35 5.54 -5.96
C LEU A 101 -0.58 6.73 -6.54
N GLU A 102 -0.43 7.82 -5.79
CA GLU A 102 0.37 8.96 -6.21
C GLU A 102 1.87 8.63 -6.27
N ALA A 103 2.41 7.97 -5.25
CA ALA A 103 3.80 7.54 -5.22
C ALA A 103 4.12 6.58 -6.37
N GLN A 104 3.22 5.62 -6.64
CA GLN A 104 3.32 4.69 -7.76
C GLN A 104 3.32 5.41 -9.11
N ARG A 105 2.41 6.38 -9.32
CA ARG A 105 2.40 7.17 -10.56
C ARG A 105 3.73 7.90 -10.77
N ARG A 106 4.25 8.57 -9.74
CA ARG A 106 5.52 9.29 -9.79
C ARG A 106 6.71 8.35 -10.06
N SER A 107 6.77 7.23 -9.35
CA SER A 107 7.78 6.17 -9.53
C SER A 107 7.80 5.68 -10.99
N ARG A 108 6.63 5.32 -11.53
CA ARG A 108 6.48 4.88 -12.93
C ARG A 108 6.92 5.95 -13.93
N SER A 109 6.50 7.20 -13.74
CA SER A 109 6.90 8.31 -14.63
C SER A 109 8.40 8.53 -14.66
N VAL A 110 9.07 8.47 -13.50
CA VAL A 110 10.52 8.62 -13.42
C VAL A 110 11.24 7.41 -14.03
N GLY A 111 10.75 6.19 -13.80
CA GLY A 111 11.29 4.98 -14.41
C GLY A 111 11.29 5.05 -15.94
N LEU A 112 10.14 5.42 -16.54
CA LEU A 112 10.03 5.60 -17.99
C LEU A 112 10.98 6.68 -18.54
N ALA A 113 11.19 7.77 -17.79
CA ALA A 113 12.13 8.82 -18.18
C ALA A 113 13.58 8.30 -18.19
N VAL A 114 13.98 7.52 -17.19
CA VAL A 114 15.30 6.89 -17.11
C VAL A 114 15.51 5.92 -18.27
N GLU A 115 14.55 5.02 -18.53
CA GLU A 115 14.61 4.07 -19.64
C GLU A 115 14.79 4.77 -20.99
N ARG A 116 14.04 5.86 -21.21
CA ARG A 116 14.16 6.68 -22.42
C ARG A 116 15.56 7.29 -22.56
N LEU A 117 16.11 7.85 -21.48
CA LEU A 117 17.45 8.44 -21.49
C LEU A 117 18.51 7.38 -21.78
N GLN A 118 18.44 6.21 -21.13
CA GLN A 118 19.37 5.12 -21.40
C GLN A 118 19.29 4.64 -22.86
N GLY A 119 18.07 4.60 -23.44
CA GLY A 119 17.88 4.26 -24.85
C GLY A 119 18.49 5.27 -25.82
N LEU A 120 18.43 6.57 -25.50
CA LEU A 120 19.08 7.62 -26.29
C LEU A 120 20.60 7.52 -26.20
N GLU A 121 21.15 7.32 -25.01
CA GLU A 121 22.59 7.20 -24.78
C GLU A 121 23.17 5.98 -25.52
N ARG A 122 22.52 4.81 -25.43
CA ARG A 122 22.93 3.61 -26.18
C ARG A 122 22.96 3.83 -27.70
N ARG A 123 22.00 4.59 -28.25
CA ARG A 123 21.96 4.91 -29.69
C ARG A 123 23.06 5.88 -30.09
N GLU A 124 23.38 6.86 -29.24
CA GLU A 124 24.49 7.77 -29.50
C GLU A 124 25.83 7.06 -29.45
N GLU A 125 26.02 6.16 -28.49
CA GLU A 125 27.23 5.35 -28.35
C GLU A 125 27.43 4.43 -29.55
N ALA A 126 26.40 3.66 -29.96
CA ALA A 126 26.47 2.82 -31.14
C ALA A 126 26.79 3.60 -32.43
N ARG A 127 26.25 4.83 -32.58
CA ARG A 127 26.59 5.71 -33.72
C ARG A 127 28.03 6.19 -33.69
N ARG A 128 28.61 6.41 -32.50
CA ARG A 128 30.02 6.82 -32.35
C ARG A 128 30.94 5.65 -32.68
N GLU A 129 30.67 4.46 -32.12
CA GLU A 129 31.44 3.24 -32.38
C GLU A 129 31.47 2.89 -33.88
N GLN A 130 30.32 2.99 -34.57
CA GLN A 130 30.25 2.77 -36.01
C GLN A 130 31.16 3.74 -36.79
N ARG A 131 31.10 5.04 -36.48
CA ARG A 131 31.94 6.07 -37.14
C ARG A 131 33.43 5.85 -36.89
N GLU A 132 33.80 5.44 -35.69
CA GLU A 132 35.19 5.14 -35.35
C GLU A 132 35.70 3.93 -36.13
N SER A 133 34.91 2.85 -36.19
CA SER A 133 35.21 1.65 -36.98
C SER A 133 35.41 1.98 -38.47
N ASP A 134 34.48 2.73 -39.07
CA ASP A 134 34.57 3.15 -40.47
C ASP A 134 35.81 4.03 -40.73
N GLY A 135 36.12 4.94 -39.80
CA GLY A 135 37.31 5.79 -39.88
C GLY A 135 38.61 4.99 -39.79
N HIS A 136 38.68 3.94 -38.97
CA HIS A 136 39.84 3.05 -38.91
C HIS A 136 39.96 2.17 -40.16
N ALA A 137 38.85 1.69 -40.71
CA ALA A 137 38.83 0.94 -41.97
C ALA A 137 39.32 1.80 -43.15
N ALA A 138 38.82 3.03 -43.28
CA ALA A 138 39.22 3.96 -44.34
C ALA A 138 40.72 4.36 -44.24
N ARG A 139 41.25 4.52 -43.02
CA ARG A 139 42.68 4.80 -42.80
C ARG A 139 43.58 3.62 -43.16
N ARG A 140 43.12 2.38 -42.95
CA ARG A 140 43.85 1.17 -43.37
C ARG A 140 43.87 1.02 -44.89
N LEU A 141 42.73 1.23 -45.55
CA LEU A 141 42.63 1.20 -47.02
C LEU A 141 43.47 2.26 -47.72
N ARG A 142 43.77 3.39 -47.07
CA ARG A 142 44.64 4.45 -47.62
C ARG A 142 46.15 4.22 -47.40
N ARG A 143 46.54 3.22 -46.61
CA ARG A 143 47.94 2.95 -46.23
C ARG A 143 48.48 1.62 -46.79
N GLY A 144 47.65 0.83 -47.46
CA GLY A 144 48.06 -0.30 -48.30
C GLY A 144 47.93 0.09 -49.76
#